data_AF-A0AAV8X2P0-F1
#
_entry.id   AF-A0AAV8X2P0-F1
#
_cell.length_a   1.000
_cell.length_b   1.000
_cell.length_c   1.000
_cell.angle_alpha   90.00
_cell.angle_beta   90.00
_cell.angle_gamma   90.00
#
_symmetry.space_group_name_H-M   'P 1'
#
loop_
_entity.id
_entity.type
_entity.pdbx_description
1 polymer ?
#
loop_
_entity_poly.entity_id
_entity_poly.type
_entity_poly.pdbx_seq_one_letter_code
_entity_poly.pdbx_strand_id
1 'polypeptide(L)'
;MTAVLKKRALAEYSQTVQVKLLNTFSCIIRYGFILGTLHTTTPEEITLVKKPAPSSGSSVLALLNLLEECKNSSEALKILLQISDSFEIDQTDLSECVKKLSDHFKNESESAVRVKILSLLSDIGHVNNADVITIIDETISLLKNDKSHKVIAQGMNTILKLGKLMPDSATTFHQKLVDVAKLYLKDISHAVKCKCLEIIGVNSPACAGEEVEKLLYLISSYFNNDDARVRSQAFSTMITLHKRNFKINPKIYVDVCEALKDDYEIVRQVVLELIWLLGNTYPENEIVVPGSDHEIRLIDDAFERFAAV
;
A
#
# COMPACT_ATOMS: atom_id res chain seq x y z
N MET A 1 58.23 0.22 34.21
CA MET A 1 57.02 -0.56 33.85
C MET A 1 55.89 0.38 33.46
N THR A 2 56.01 1.04 32.30
CA THR A 2 54.95 1.95 31.80
C THR A 2 55.10 2.15 30.29
N ALA A 3 54.93 1.08 29.49
CA ALA A 3 54.98 1.20 28.03
C ALA A 3 54.38 0.01 27.23
N VAL A 4 53.31 -0.67 27.68
CA VAL A 4 52.68 -1.75 26.86
C VAL A 4 51.16 -1.87 27.05
N LEU A 5 50.42 -0.78 27.24
CA LEU A 5 48.94 -0.84 27.33
C LEU A 5 48.26 0.35 26.61
N LYS A 6 48.58 0.55 25.33
CA LYS A 6 47.83 1.51 24.49
C LYS A 6 47.85 1.19 22.99
N LYS A 7 47.74 -0.09 22.61
CA LYS A 7 47.62 -0.55 21.21
C LYS A 7 46.67 -1.74 20.98
N ARG A 8 45.55 -1.81 21.72
CA ARG A 8 44.48 -2.81 21.47
C ARG A 8 43.05 -2.26 21.69
N ALA A 9 42.79 -1.03 21.23
CA ALA A 9 41.44 -0.44 21.30
C ALA A 9 41.15 0.52 20.13
N LEU A 10 41.61 0.18 18.92
CA LEU A 10 41.39 1.01 17.72
C LEU A 10 41.31 0.14 16.44
N ALA A 11 40.69 -1.03 16.54
CA ALA A 11 40.43 -1.92 15.41
C ALA A 11 39.12 -2.68 15.61
N GLU A 12 38.05 -1.94 15.91
CA GLU A 12 36.67 -2.47 15.94
C GLU A 12 35.72 -1.27 15.99
N TYR A 13 35.63 -0.48 14.92
CA TYR A 13 34.49 0.39 14.61
C TYR A 13 34.70 1.03 13.23
N SER A 14 34.60 0.20 12.19
CA SER A 14 34.31 0.68 10.83
C SER A 14 33.56 -0.43 10.10
N GLN A 15 32.34 -0.68 10.56
CA GLN A 15 31.31 -1.23 9.71
C GLN A 15 30.38 -0.08 9.39
N THR A 16 30.64 0.62 8.28
CA THR A 16 29.60 1.34 7.58
C THR A 16 28.53 0.33 7.20
N VAL A 17 27.44 0.32 7.94
CA VAL A 17 26.19 -0.30 7.55
C VAL A 17 25.75 0.40 6.27
N GLN A 18 25.96 -0.23 5.12
CA GLN A 18 25.20 0.13 3.93
C GLN A 18 23.75 -0.31 4.18
N VAL A 19 22.90 0.67 4.45
CA VAL A 19 21.45 0.50 4.37
C VAL A 19 21.14 0.13 2.93
N LYS A 20 20.76 -1.13 2.71
CA LYS A 20 20.25 -1.62 1.45
C LYS A 20 18.89 -0.95 1.24
N LEU A 21 18.85 0.07 0.38
CA LEU A 21 17.63 0.76 0.00
C LEU A 21 16.76 -0.25 -0.76
N LEU A 22 15.73 -0.77 -0.09
CA LEU A 22 14.71 -1.58 -0.72
C LEU A 22 13.97 -0.67 -1.72
N ASN A 23 14.11 -1.00 -3.00
CA ASN A 23 13.41 -0.37 -4.11
C ASN A 23 11.90 -0.60 -3.99
N THR A 24 11.23 0.23 -3.20
CA THR A 24 9.77 0.42 -3.27
C THR A 24 9.42 1.84 -2.86
N PHE A 25 9.74 2.81 -3.73
CA PHE A 25 9.01 4.07 -3.79
C PHE A 25 8.85 4.46 -5.25
N SER A 26 7.68 4.12 -5.81
CA SER A 26 7.16 4.84 -6.95
C SER A 26 6.95 6.28 -6.51
N CYS A 27 7.74 7.13 -7.15
CA CYS A 27 7.78 8.58 -7.14
C CYS A 27 6.49 9.29 -6.68
N ILE A 28 6.63 10.08 -5.62
CA ILE A 28 5.77 11.21 -5.30
C ILE A 28 6.04 12.28 -6.36
N ILE A 29 5.09 12.52 -7.27
CA ILE A 29 5.09 13.72 -8.09
C ILE A 29 4.67 14.89 -7.21
N ARG A 30 5.62 15.79 -6.90
CA ARG A 30 5.31 17.15 -6.47
C ARG A 30 6.38 18.12 -6.98
N TYR A 31 5.87 19.19 -7.60
CA TYR A 31 6.54 20.35 -8.20
C TYR A 31 7.14 20.16 -9.60
N GLY A 32 6.35 20.60 -10.58
CA GLY A 32 6.82 20.84 -11.94
C GLY A 32 7.92 21.89 -11.96
N PHE A 33 9.12 21.44 -12.34
CA PHE A 33 10.15 22.27 -12.96
C PHE A 33 10.96 21.36 -13.87
N ILE A 34 10.92 21.63 -15.18
CA ILE A 34 11.78 20.99 -16.18
C ILE A 34 13.15 21.64 -16.05
N LEU A 35 14.19 20.86 -15.71
CA LEU A 35 15.57 21.25 -15.98
C LEU A 35 16.36 20.06 -16.52
N GLY A 36 17.14 20.34 -17.56
CA GLY A 36 17.71 19.40 -18.52
C GLY A 36 18.65 18.32 -17.98
N THR A 37 18.72 17.25 -18.76
CA THR A 37 19.65 16.12 -18.66
C THR A 37 21.11 16.55 -18.81
N LEU A 38 21.97 16.14 -17.88
CA LEU A 38 23.42 16.11 -18.07
C LEU A 38 23.89 14.66 -18.16
N HIS A 39 24.41 14.28 -19.32
CA HIS A 39 25.12 13.03 -19.55
C HIS A 39 26.52 13.13 -18.95
N THR A 40 26.89 12.21 -18.06
CA THR A 40 28.30 11.91 -17.74
C THR A 40 28.53 10.42 -17.88
N THR A 41 29.20 10.06 -18.97
CA THR A 41 29.70 8.72 -19.27
C THR A 41 30.98 8.42 -18.47
N THR A 42 31.01 7.29 -17.77
CA THR A 42 32.23 6.66 -17.24
C THR A 42 32.25 5.18 -17.64
N PRO A 43 33.44 4.58 -17.83
CA PRO A 43 33.67 3.53 -18.83
C PRO A 43 33.17 2.14 -18.40
N GLU A 44 32.68 1.39 -19.39
CA GLU A 44 32.32 -0.02 -19.28
C GLU A 44 33.55 -0.89 -19.00
N GLU A 45 33.54 -1.58 -17.86
CA GLU A 45 34.50 -2.63 -17.56
C GLU A 45 34.01 -3.95 -18.19
N ILE A 46 34.64 -4.33 -19.30
CA ILE A 46 34.32 -5.54 -20.06
C ILE A 46 34.71 -6.75 -19.22
N THR A 47 33.73 -7.47 -18.67
CA THR A 47 33.94 -8.78 -18.05
C THR A 47 33.55 -9.90 -19.00
N LEU A 48 34.41 -10.92 -19.09
CA LEU A 48 34.25 -12.09 -19.95
C LEU A 48 32.92 -12.80 -19.73
N VAL A 49 32.06 -12.78 -20.74
CA VAL A 49 30.82 -13.57 -20.80
C VAL A 49 31.20 -15.05 -20.89
N LYS A 50 31.04 -15.78 -19.78
CA LYS A 50 30.81 -17.21 -19.87
C LYS A 50 29.46 -17.40 -20.57
N LYS A 51 29.51 -18.00 -21.76
CA LYS A 51 28.36 -18.50 -22.52
C LYS A 51 27.31 -19.07 -21.54
N PRO A 52 26.08 -18.55 -21.49
CA PRO A 52 25.06 -19.20 -20.70
C PRO A 52 24.87 -20.61 -21.27
N ALA A 53 25.09 -21.62 -20.42
CA ALA A 53 24.51 -22.93 -20.64
C ALA A 53 23.00 -22.73 -20.83
N PRO A 54 22.32 -23.51 -21.69
CA PRO A 54 20.88 -23.37 -21.86
C PRO A 54 20.23 -23.54 -20.50
N SER A 55 19.75 -22.43 -19.92
CA SER A 55 18.85 -22.47 -18.79
C SER A 55 17.60 -23.15 -19.33
N SER A 56 17.45 -24.43 -19.03
CA SER A 56 16.14 -25.06 -19.01
C SER A 56 15.30 -24.26 -18.01
N GLY A 57 14.68 -23.20 -18.49
CA GLY A 57 13.69 -22.42 -17.76
C GLY A 57 12.58 -23.38 -17.42
N SER A 58 12.55 -23.84 -16.18
CA SER A 58 11.41 -24.59 -15.67
C SER A 58 10.24 -23.62 -15.69
N SER A 59 9.27 -23.83 -16.58
CA SER A 59 8.01 -23.07 -16.60
C SER A 59 7.45 -22.97 -15.19
N VAL A 60 6.83 -21.84 -14.85
CA VAL A 60 6.18 -21.61 -13.55
C VAL A 60 5.22 -22.76 -13.20
N LEU A 61 4.54 -23.32 -14.20
CA LEU A 61 3.64 -24.45 -14.01
C LEU A 61 4.37 -25.71 -13.51
N ALA A 62 5.59 -25.97 -14.01
CA ALA A 62 6.41 -27.08 -13.53
C ALA A 62 6.86 -26.88 -12.08
N LEU A 63 7.19 -25.64 -11.69
CA LEU A 63 7.50 -25.32 -10.29
C LEU A 63 6.27 -25.47 -9.38
N LEU A 64 5.07 -25.11 -9.87
CA LEU A 64 3.82 -25.33 -9.14
C LEU A 64 3.47 -26.81 -8.98
N ASN A 65 3.84 -27.67 -9.94
CA ASN A 65 3.69 -29.11 -9.77
C ASN A 65 4.58 -29.64 -8.63
N LEU A 66 5.82 -29.13 -8.52
CA LEU A 66 6.71 -29.47 -7.40
C LEU A 66 6.19 -28.94 -6.05
N LEU A 67 5.39 -27.88 -6.04
CA LEU A 67 4.77 -27.35 -4.83
C LEU A 67 3.82 -28.38 -4.17
N GLU A 68 3.13 -29.19 -4.97
CA GLU A 68 2.23 -30.25 -4.48
C GLU A 68 2.99 -31.40 -3.80
N GLU A 69 4.27 -31.58 -4.14
CA GLU A 69 5.13 -32.62 -3.57
C GLU A 69 5.86 -32.20 -2.29
N CYS A 70 5.77 -30.92 -1.90
CA CYS A 70 6.44 -30.37 -0.72
C CYS A 70 5.97 -31.06 0.57
N LYS A 71 6.93 -31.44 1.42
CA LYS A 71 6.64 -32.11 2.70
C LYS A 71 6.53 -31.13 3.86
N ASN A 72 7.06 -29.92 3.69
CA ASN A 72 7.08 -28.89 4.72
C ASN A 72 6.98 -27.49 4.10
N SER A 73 6.52 -26.53 4.92
CA SER A 73 6.30 -25.15 4.52
C SER A 73 7.59 -24.41 4.12
N SER A 74 8.77 -24.88 4.55
CA SER A 74 10.07 -24.28 4.20
C SER A 74 10.46 -24.60 2.76
N GLU A 75 10.26 -25.85 2.33
CA GLU A 75 10.40 -26.27 0.92
C GLU A 75 9.41 -25.51 0.04
N ALA A 76 8.13 -25.47 0.44
CA ALA A 76 7.09 -24.73 -0.28
C ALA A 76 7.49 -23.25 -0.46
N LEU A 77 7.96 -22.60 0.61
CA LEU A 77 8.39 -21.21 0.53
C LEU A 77 9.54 -21.01 -0.46
N LYS A 78 10.54 -21.90 -0.49
CA LYS A 78 11.66 -21.81 -1.43
C LYS A 78 11.19 -21.90 -2.88
N ILE A 79 10.27 -22.82 -3.18
CA ILE A 79 9.68 -22.96 -4.51
C ILE A 79 8.91 -21.69 -4.88
N LEU A 80 8.08 -21.15 -3.97
CA LEU A 80 7.33 -19.91 -4.22
C LEU A 80 8.23 -18.69 -4.42
N LEU A 81 9.37 -18.63 -3.73
CA LEU A 81 10.38 -17.58 -3.96
C LEU A 81 11.04 -17.76 -5.33
N GLN A 82 11.38 -18.99 -5.72
CA GLN A 82 11.91 -19.28 -7.04
C GLN A 82 10.94 -18.89 -8.16
N ILE A 83 9.64 -19.20 -8.01
CA ILE A 83 8.59 -18.77 -8.95
C ILE A 83 8.57 -17.24 -9.09
N SER A 84 8.78 -16.52 -7.98
CA SER A 84 8.82 -15.06 -7.99
C SER A 84 10.03 -14.49 -8.72
N ASP A 85 11.17 -15.19 -8.67
CA ASP A 85 12.42 -14.74 -9.30
C ASP A 85 12.41 -15.03 -10.80
N SER A 86 11.75 -16.10 -11.24
CA SER A 86 11.64 -16.54 -12.64
C SER A 86 10.24 -16.30 -13.22
N PHE A 87 9.62 -15.17 -12.86
CA PHE A 87 8.20 -14.92 -13.13
C PHE A 87 7.89 -14.70 -14.62
N GLU A 88 7.77 -15.81 -15.36
CA GLU A 88 7.36 -15.88 -16.77
C GLU A 88 6.24 -16.93 -16.87
N ILE A 89 5.00 -16.47 -17.09
CA ILE A 89 3.81 -17.34 -17.17
C ILE A 89 3.20 -17.22 -18.56
N ASP A 90 2.99 -18.38 -19.19
CA ASP A 90 2.25 -18.47 -20.44
C ASP A 90 0.76 -18.16 -20.20
N GLN A 91 0.15 -17.38 -21.11
CA GLN A 91 -1.23 -16.92 -20.96
C GLN A 91 -2.24 -18.08 -20.84
N THR A 92 -1.92 -19.25 -21.42
CA THR A 92 -2.74 -20.46 -21.36
C THR A 92 -2.80 -21.07 -19.96
N ASP A 93 -1.78 -20.82 -19.14
CA ASP A 93 -1.57 -21.51 -17.87
C ASP A 93 -2.05 -20.70 -16.67
N LEU A 94 -2.50 -19.45 -16.89
CA LEU A 94 -2.89 -18.51 -15.83
C LEU A 94 -3.98 -19.08 -14.91
N SER A 95 -5.04 -19.66 -15.49
CA SER A 95 -6.15 -20.23 -14.72
C SER A 95 -5.70 -21.44 -13.88
N GLU A 96 -4.83 -22.28 -14.43
CA GLU A 96 -4.28 -23.43 -13.71
C GLU A 96 -3.33 -22.99 -12.58
N CYS A 97 -2.50 -21.96 -12.83
CA CYS A 97 -1.62 -21.40 -11.82
C CYS A 97 -2.39 -20.84 -10.62
N VAL A 98 -3.46 -20.07 -10.88
CA VAL A 98 -4.34 -19.54 -9.83
C VAL A 98 -4.95 -20.68 -9.03
N LYS A 99 -5.47 -21.71 -9.71
CA LYS A 99 -6.08 -22.87 -9.04
C LYS A 99 -5.07 -23.60 -8.14
N LYS A 100 -3.89 -23.96 -8.65
CA LYS A 100 -2.84 -24.67 -7.90
C LYS A 100 -2.38 -23.88 -6.67
N LEU A 101 -2.16 -22.58 -6.82
CA LEU A 101 -1.80 -21.69 -5.73
C LEU A 101 -2.90 -21.63 -4.65
N SER A 102 -4.16 -21.47 -5.07
CA SER A 102 -5.30 -21.40 -4.15
C SER A 102 -5.56 -22.72 -3.42
N ASP A 103 -5.37 -23.85 -4.09
CA ASP A 103 -5.50 -25.17 -3.47
C ASP A 103 -4.36 -25.42 -2.47
N HIS A 104 -3.14 -25.00 -2.78
CA HIS A 104 -2.03 -25.06 -1.82
C HIS A 104 -2.26 -24.12 -0.62
N PHE A 105 -2.77 -22.91 -0.83
CA PHE A 105 -3.11 -21.97 0.25
C PHE A 105 -4.06 -22.58 1.28
N LYS A 106 -5.11 -23.29 0.82
CA LYS A 106 -6.14 -23.89 1.69
C LYS A 106 -5.57 -24.97 2.62
N ASN A 107 -4.49 -25.64 2.20
CA ASN A 107 -3.86 -26.72 2.95
C ASN A 107 -2.64 -26.27 3.77
N GLU A 108 -2.18 -25.03 3.59
CA GLU A 108 -0.96 -24.54 4.22
C GLU A 108 -1.24 -23.87 5.57
N SER A 109 -0.51 -24.33 6.60
CA SER A 109 -0.61 -23.83 7.97
C SER A 109 0.26 -22.59 8.24
N GLU A 110 1.35 -22.43 7.50
CA GLU A 110 2.34 -21.38 7.73
C GLU A 110 1.94 -20.05 7.07
N SER A 111 1.85 -19.00 7.89
CA SER A 111 1.38 -17.68 7.42
C SER A 111 2.32 -17.07 6.37
N ALA A 112 3.63 -17.30 6.46
CA ALA A 112 4.59 -16.74 5.50
C ALA A 112 4.39 -17.30 4.08
N VAL A 113 4.09 -18.59 3.97
CA VAL A 113 3.81 -19.25 2.69
C VAL A 113 2.51 -18.72 2.11
N ARG A 114 1.44 -18.65 2.92
CA ARG A 114 0.14 -18.08 2.50
C ARG A 114 0.24 -16.63 2.04
N VAL A 115 1.03 -15.80 2.73
CA VAL A 115 1.33 -14.43 2.30
C VAL A 115 2.03 -14.42 0.94
N LYS A 116 3.02 -15.30 0.73
CA LYS A 116 3.73 -15.36 -0.55
C LYS A 116 2.82 -15.82 -1.69
N ILE A 117 1.93 -16.78 -1.46
CA ILE A 117 0.91 -17.21 -2.42
C ILE A 117 0.03 -16.02 -2.84
N LEU A 118 -0.50 -15.26 -1.89
CA LEU A 118 -1.33 -14.08 -2.18
C LEU A 118 -0.55 -13.00 -2.97
N SER A 119 0.75 -12.86 -2.72
CA SER A 119 1.62 -12.01 -3.54
C SER A 119 1.70 -12.50 -4.98
N LEU A 120 1.92 -13.80 -5.20
CA LEU A 120 1.98 -14.37 -6.55
C LEU A 120 0.63 -14.27 -7.28
N LEU A 121 -0.50 -14.41 -6.59
CA LEU A 121 -1.82 -14.14 -7.18
C LEU A 121 -1.94 -12.69 -7.65
N SER A 122 -1.40 -11.73 -6.88
CA SER A 122 -1.30 -10.35 -7.33
C SER A 122 -0.44 -10.22 -8.59
N ASP A 123 0.70 -10.91 -8.65
CA ASP A 123 1.62 -10.82 -9.79
C ASP A 123 0.98 -11.44 -11.06
N ILE A 124 0.26 -12.55 -10.91
CA ILE A 124 -0.50 -13.21 -12.00
C ILE A 124 -1.54 -12.26 -12.58
N GLY A 125 -2.25 -11.51 -11.73
CA GLY A 125 -3.26 -10.55 -12.18
C GLY A 125 -2.70 -9.35 -12.95
N HIS A 126 -1.38 -9.12 -12.94
CA HIS A 126 -0.72 -8.10 -13.77
C HIS A 126 -0.24 -8.64 -15.11
N VAL A 127 -0.37 -9.95 -15.37
CA VAL A 127 -0.06 -10.54 -16.67
C VAL A 127 -1.15 -10.14 -17.67
N ASN A 128 -0.76 -9.88 -18.92
CA ASN A 128 -1.69 -9.54 -20.00
C ASN A 128 -2.77 -10.63 -20.15
N ASN A 129 -4.03 -10.20 -20.34
CA ASN A 129 -5.21 -11.07 -20.46
C ASN A 129 -5.55 -11.89 -19.21
N ALA A 130 -4.96 -11.61 -18.05
CA ALA A 130 -5.38 -12.24 -16.81
C ALA A 130 -6.82 -11.87 -16.45
N ASP A 131 -7.57 -12.85 -15.96
CA ASP A 131 -8.91 -12.62 -15.41
C ASP A 131 -8.81 -12.06 -13.99
N VAL A 132 -8.60 -10.75 -13.92
CA VAL A 132 -8.42 -9.99 -12.66
C VAL A 132 -9.61 -10.16 -11.72
N ILE A 133 -10.84 -10.20 -12.25
CA ILE A 133 -12.06 -10.36 -11.47
C ILE A 133 -12.04 -11.71 -10.75
N THR A 134 -11.75 -12.78 -11.49
CA THR A 134 -11.70 -14.13 -10.92
C THR A 134 -10.60 -14.26 -9.85
N ILE A 135 -9.44 -13.65 -10.05
CA ILE A 135 -8.34 -13.68 -9.07
C ILE A 135 -8.73 -12.93 -7.78
N ILE A 136 -9.39 -11.78 -7.90
CA ILE A 136 -9.89 -11.02 -6.74
C ILE A 136 -10.95 -11.84 -5.99
N ASP A 137 -11.89 -12.46 -6.70
CA ASP A 137 -12.96 -13.26 -6.09
C ASP A 137 -12.42 -14.50 -5.37
N GLU A 138 -11.44 -15.19 -5.96
CA GLU A 138 -10.74 -16.28 -5.28
C GLU A 138 -9.97 -15.75 -4.05
N THR A 139 -9.28 -14.61 -4.17
CA THR A 139 -8.61 -13.97 -3.03
C THR A 139 -9.59 -13.67 -1.88
N ILE A 140 -10.74 -13.07 -2.18
CA ILE A 140 -11.79 -12.82 -1.18
C ILE A 140 -12.26 -14.13 -0.54
N SER A 141 -12.42 -15.19 -1.33
CA SER A 141 -12.82 -16.52 -0.84
C SER A 141 -11.80 -17.11 0.14
N LEU A 142 -10.51 -17.04 -0.20
CA LEU A 142 -9.41 -17.54 0.64
C LEU A 142 -9.34 -16.84 2.01
N LEU A 143 -9.66 -15.54 2.06
CA LEU A 143 -9.56 -14.74 3.29
C LEU A 143 -10.70 -14.96 4.29
N LYS A 144 -11.87 -15.49 3.87
CA LYS A 144 -13.05 -15.62 4.74
C LYS A 144 -12.79 -16.41 6.03
N ASN A 145 -11.88 -17.37 5.97
CA ASN A 145 -11.59 -18.28 7.08
C ASN A 145 -10.18 -18.10 7.68
N ASP A 146 -9.37 -17.17 7.16
CA ASP A 146 -8.03 -16.94 7.70
C ASP A 146 -8.09 -16.09 8.97
N LYS A 147 -7.22 -16.40 9.93
CA LYS A 147 -7.13 -15.73 11.24
C LYS A 147 -5.85 -14.90 11.39
N SER A 148 -4.91 -15.05 10.47
CA SER A 148 -3.62 -14.38 10.51
C SER A 148 -3.75 -12.97 9.95
N HIS A 149 -3.58 -11.96 10.80
CA HIS A 149 -3.62 -10.56 10.37
C HIS A 149 -2.59 -10.23 9.28
N LYS A 150 -1.45 -10.95 9.23
CA LYS A 150 -0.45 -10.79 8.17
C LYS A 150 -0.99 -11.28 6.82
N VAL A 151 -1.68 -12.42 6.82
CA VAL A 151 -2.29 -12.99 5.62
C VAL A 151 -3.45 -12.11 5.16
N ILE A 152 -4.31 -11.68 6.08
CA ILE A 152 -5.43 -10.77 5.77
C ILE A 152 -4.91 -9.45 5.20
N ALA A 153 -3.90 -8.82 5.81
CA ALA A 153 -3.32 -7.58 5.32
C ALA A 153 -2.72 -7.74 3.91
N GLN A 154 -2.03 -8.85 3.65
CA GLN A 154 -1.52 -9.16 2.31
C GLN A 154 -2.67 -9.39 1.32
N GLY A 155 -3.71 -10.11 1.70
CA GLY A 155 -4.86 -10.35 0.82
C GLY A 155 -5.61 -9.07 0.47
N MET A 156 -5.81 -8.16 1.44
CA MET A 156 -6.34 -6.82 1.18
C MET A 156 -5.41 -6.03 0.25
N ASN A 157 -4.09 -6.14 0.40
CA ASN A 157 -3.13 -5.52 -0.51
C ASN A 157 -3.20 -6.09 -1.93
N THR A 158 -3.40 -7.41 -2.09
CA THR A 158 -3.64 -8.06 -3.38
C THR A 158 -4.94 -7.54 -4.02
N ILE A 159 -6.04 -7.50 -3.27
CA ILE A 159 -7.32 -6.95 -3.72
C ILE A 159 -7.17 -5.49 -4.16
N LEU A 160 -6.46 -4.66 -3.38
CA LEU A 160 -6.20 -3.27 -3.70
C LEU A 160 -5.41 -3.10 -5.01
N LYS A 161 -4.32 -3.84 -5.18
CA LYS A 161 -3.47 -3.75 -6.38
C LYS A 161 -4.25 -4.12 -7.63
N LEU A 162 -4.96 -5.26 -7.57
CA LEU A 162 -5.77 -5.74 -8.69
C LEU A 162 -7.00 -4.87 -8.92
N GLY A 163 -7.61 -4.34 -7.87
CA GLY A 163 -8.75 -3.43 -7.96
C GLY A 163 -8.42 -2.10 -8.66
N LYS A 164 -7.16 -1.68 -8.69
CA LYS A 164 -6.66 -0.52 -9.47
C LYS A 164 -6.56 -0.80 -10.98
N LEU A 165 -6.53 -2.07 -11.38
CA LEU A 165 -6.52 -2.47 -12.80
C LEU A 165 -7.92 -2.49 -13.42
N MET A 166 -8.96 -2.48 -12.58
CA MET A 166 -10.35 -2.50 -13.02
C MET A 166 -10.75 -1.14 -13.61
N PRO A 167 -11.50 -1.11 -14.72
CA PRO A 167 -11.99 0.14 -15.27
C PRO A 167 -13.00 0.80 -14.32
N ASP A 168 -12.96 2.13 -14.21
CA ASP A 168 -13.85 2.91 -13.34
C ASP A 168 -15.34 2.66 -13.59
N SER A 169 -15.70 2.18 -14.80
CA SER A 169 -17.07 1.78 -15.17
C SER A 169 -17.59 0.55 -14.43
N ALA A 170 -16.72 -0.24 -13.80
CA ALA A 170 -17.07 -1.47 -13.06
C ALA A 170 -17.64 -1.14 -11.66
N THR A 171 -18.62 -0.24 -11.59
CA THR A 171 -19.15 0.35 -10.34
C THR A 171 -19.67 -0.68 -9.34
N THR A 172 -20.37 -1.71 -9.81
CA THR A 172 -20.89 -2.81 -8.97
C THR A 172 -19.77 -3.64 -8.36
N PHE A 173 -18.69 -3.85 -9.12
CA PHE A 173 -17.52 -4.58 -8.65
C PHE A 173 -16.72 -3.74 -7.66
N HIS A 174 -16.51 -2.46 -7.95
CA HIS A 174 -15.94 -1.49 -7.03
C HIS A 174 -16.69 -1.42 -5.70
N GLN A 175 -18.02 -1.39 -5.74
CA GLN A 175 -18.86 -1.45 -4.54
C GLN A 175 -18.62 -2.72 -3.72
N LYS A 176 -18.51 -3.88 -4.38
CA LYS A 176 -18.16 -5.16 -3.72
C LYS A 176 -16.83 -5.07 -2.98
N LEU A 177 -15.80 -4.45 -3.57
CA LEU A 177 -14.50 -4.29 -2.92
C LEU A 177 -14.60 -3.41 -1.66
N VAL A 178 -15.38 -2.32 -1.75
CA VAL A 178 -15.65 -1.44 -0.60
C VAL A 178 -16.36 -2.17 0.52
N ASP A 179 -17.36 -2.98 0.20
CA ASP A 179 -18.13 -3.73 1.21
C ASP A 179 -17.25 -4.78 1.91
N VAL A 180 -16.36 -5.44 1.17
CA VAL A 180 -15.33 -6.32 1.75
C VAL A 180 -14.39 -5.54 2.65
N ALA A 181 -13.87 -4.38 2.22
CA ALA A 181 -13.00 -3.56 3.06
C ALA A 181 -13.69 -3.11 4.36
N LYS A 182 -14.96 -2.67 4.28
CA LYS A 182 -15.77 -2.32 5.46
C LYS A 182 -15.91 -3.49 6.44
N LEU A 183 -16.06 -4.71 5.94
CA LEU A 183 -16.15 -5.91 6.79
C LEU A 183 -14.88 -6.15 7.62
N TYR A 184 -13.70 -5.86 7.05
CA TYR A 184 -12.40 -6.07 7.68
C TYR A 184 -11.87 -4.86 8.46
N LEU A 185 -12.52 -3.69 8.40
CA LEU A 185 -12.17 -2.52 9.23
C LEU A 185 -12.25 -2.80 10.75
N LYS A 186 -13.04 -3.79 11.17
CA LYS A 186 -13.16 -4.22 12.57
C LYS A 186 -11.99 -5.06 13.08
N ASP A 187 -11.04 -5.42 12.21
CA ASP A 187 -9.84 -6.17 12.59
C ASP A 187 -9.01 -5.38 13.61
N ILE A 188 -8.27 -6.05 14.49
CA ILE A 188 -7.45 -5.38 15.51
C ILE A 188 -6.13 -4.81 14.95
N SER A 189 -5.68 -5.32 13.81
CA SER A 189 -4.41 -4.96 13.19
C SER A 189 -4.52 -3.66 12.40
N HIS A 190 -3.67 -2.69 12.74
CA HIS A 190 -3.53 -1.46 11.97
C HIS A 190 -3.23 -1.75 10.49
N ALA A 191 -2.42 -2.77 10.18
CA ALA A 191 -2.06 -3.09 8.81
C ALA A 191 -3.28 -3.48 7.95
N VAL A 192 -4.22 -4.22 8.54
CA VAL A 192 -5.49 -4.58 7.89
C VAL A 192 -6.37 -3.33 7.73
N LYS A 193 -6.55 -2.55 8.81
CA LYS A 193 -7.35 -1.32 8.77
C LYS A 193 -6.85 -0.33 7.74
N CYS A 194 -5.53 -0.08 7.69
CA CYS A 194 -4.93 0.83 6.73
C CYS A 194 -5.22 0.38 5.29
N LYS A 195 -5.07 -0.92 4.99
CA LYS A 195 -5.37 -1.43 3.65
C LYS A 195 -6.86 -1.33 3.31
N CYS A 196 -7.74 -1.57 4.27
CA CYS A 196 -9.18 -1.39 4.07
C CYS A 196 -9.55 0.07 3.77
N LEU A 197 -8.99 1.03 4.53
CA LEU A 197 -9.18 2.46 4.28
C LEU A 197 -8.62 2.88 2.92
N GLU A 198 -7.49 2.31 2.48
CA GLU A 198 -6.91 2.57 1.17
C GLU A 198 -7.81 2.04 0.04
N ILE A 199 -8.35 0.81 0.17
CA ILE A 199 -9.32 0.24 -0.77
C ILE A 199 -10.55 1.14 -0.87
N ILE A 200 -11.08 1.60 0.26
CA ILE A 200 -12.23 2.51 0.27
C ILE A 200 -11.91 3.79 -0.53
N GLY A 201 -10.77 4.42 -0.28
CA GLY A 201 -10.40 5.65 -0.99
C GLY A 201 -10.28 5.48 -2.51
N VAL A 202 -9.70 4.36 -2.94
CA VAL A 202 -9.41 4.10 -4.37
C VAL A 202 -10.60 3.50 -5.12
N ASN A 203 -11.38 2.64 -4.47
CA ASN A 203 -12.42 1.86 -5.12
C ASN A 203 -13.84 2.30 -4.78
N SER A 204 -14.06 3.33 -3.96
CA SER A 204 -15.41 3.87 -3.81
C SER A 204 -15.98 4.36 -5.15
N PRO A 205 -17.14 3.85 -5.61
CA PRO A 205 -17.77 4.36 -6.81
C PRO A 205 -18.21 5.80 -6.60
N ALA A 206 -18.15 6.60 -7.66
CA ALA A 206 -18.63 7.98 -7.62
C ALA A 206 -20.15 7.97 -7.41
N CYS A 207 -20.57 8.18 -6.16
CA CYS A 207 -21.96 8.28 -5.76
C CYS A 207 -22.28 9.72 -5.33
N ALA A 208 -23.56 10.04 -5.20
CA ALA A 208 -24.02 11.33 -4.69
C ALA A 208 -25.04 11.12 -3.55
N GLY A 209 -25.18 12.12 -2.68
CA GLY A 209 -26.17 12.14 -1.61
C GLY A 209 -25.72 11.46 -0.32
N GLU A 210 -26.68 10.93 0.42
CA GLU A 210 -26.53 10.44 1.81
C GLU A 210 -25.47 9.34 1.97
N GLU A 211 -25.30 8.47 0.98
CA GLU A 211 -24.32 7.37 1.05
C GLU A 211 -22.87 7.86 1.06
N VAL A 212 -22.60 9.00 0.40
CA VAL A 212 -21.28 9.64 0.48
C VAL A 212 -21.05 10.21 1.87
N GLU A 213 -22.05 10.87 2.46
CA GLU A 213 -21.92 11.42 3.81
C GLU A 213 -21.66 10.34 4.84
N LYS A 214 -22.38 9.20 4.78
CA LYS A 214 -22.12 8.03 5.63
C LYS A 214 -20.71 7.48 5.46
N LEU A 215 -20.21 7.43 4.22
CA LEU A 215 -18.85 6.96 3.93
C LEU A 215 -17.80 7.90 4.52
N LEU A 216 -17.95 9.21 4.32
CA LEU A 216 -17.02 10.20 4.86
C LEU A 216 -17.06 10.21 6.38
N TYR A 217 -18.23 10.10 6.99
CA TYR A 217 -18.37 9.95 8.44
C TYR A 217 -17.66 8.71 8.98
N LEU A 218 -17.82 7.57 8.29
CA LEU A 218 -17.10 6.34 8.63
C LEU A 218 -15.58 6.57 8.62
N ILE A 219 -15.04 7.25 7.60
CA ILE A 219 -13.60 7.52 7.52
C ILE A 219 -13.16 8.48 8.62
N SER A 220 -13.90 9.57 8.85
CA SER A 220 -13.59 10.54 9.91
C SER A 220 -13.59 9.91 11.30
N SER A 221 -14.38 8.84 11.53
CA SER A 221 -14.34 8.12 12.81
C SER A 221 -12.96 7.50 13.14
N TYR A 222 -12.08 7.36 12.14
CA TYR A 222 -10.70 6.89 12.33
C TYR A 222 -9.66 8.00 12.55
N PHE A 223 -10.05 9.28 12.52
CA PHE A 223 -9.12 10.41 12.76
C PHE A 223 -8.53 10.39 14.17
N ASN A 224 -9.24 9.84 15.14
CA ASN A 224 -8.78 9.72 16.53
C ASN A 224 -8.48 8.26 16.91
N ASN A 225 -8.12 7.40 15.95
CA ASN A 225 -7.75 6.03 16.25
C ASN A 225 -6.48 5.96 17.12
N ASP A 226 -6.38 4.97 18.01
CA ASP A 226 -5.20 4.80 18.88
C ASP A 226 -3.88 4.63 18.09
N ASP A 227 -3.92 3.99 16.92
CA ASP A 227 -2.74 3.78 16.08
C ASP A 227 -2.54 4.92 15.08
N ALA A 228 -1.41 5.63 15.18
CA ALA A 228 -1.08 6.77 14.34
C ALA A 228 -1.05 6.44 12.83
N ARG A 229 -0.74 5.19 12.45
CA ARG A 229 -0.75 4.77 11.04
C ARG A 229 -2.17 4.69 10.49
N VAL A 230 -3.13 4.32 11.33
CA VAL A 230 -4.55 4.29 10.96
C VAL A 230 -5.08 5.72 10.83
N ARG A 231 -4.73 6.62 11.76
CA ARG A 231 -5.06 8.05 11.67
C ARG A 231 -4.53 8.67 10.37
N SER A 232 -3.23 8.52 10.11
CA SER A 232 -2.57 9.01 8.89
C SER A 232 -3.26 8.46 7.63
N GLN A 233 -3.56 7.15 7.61
CA GLN A 233 -4.26 6.55 6.48
C GLN A 233 -5.69 7.07 6.31
N ALA A 234 -6.43 7.34 7.38
CA ALA A 234 -7.78 7.90 7.29
C ALA A 234 -7.78 9.29 6.64
N PHE A 235 -6.84 10.17 7.04
CA PHE A 235 -6.65 11.47 6.37
C PHE A 235 -6.25 11.30 4.89
N SER A 236 -5.33 10.38 4.60
CA SER A 236 -4.90 10.07 3.22
C SER A 236 -6.06 9.56 2.35
N THR A 237 -6.94 8.73 2.92
CA THR A 237 -8.17 8.26 2.27
C THR A 237 -9.13 9.41 1.98
N MET A 238 -9.29 10.35 2.92
CA MET A 238 -10.09 11.56 2.72
C MET A 238 -9.56 12.42 1.55
N ILE A 239 -8.25 12.64 1.49
CA ILE A 239 -7.58 13.32 0.37
C ILE A 239 -7.82 12.58 -0.95
N THR A 240 -7.70 11.25 -0.95
CA THR A 240 -7.89 10.42 -2.14
C THR A 240 -9.31 10.55 -2.68
N LEU A 241 -10.33 10.51 -1.81
CA LEU A 241 -11.72 10.72 -2.20
C LEU A 241 -11.93 12.13 -2.76
N HIS A 242 -11.37 13.16 -2.13
CA HIS A 242 -11.46 14.51 -2.68
C HIS A 242 -10.90 14.63 -4.10
N LYS A 243 -9.70 14.08 -4.34
CA LYS A 243 -9.06 14.06 -5.66
C LYS A 243 -9.90 13.31 -6.70
N ARG A 244 -10.77 12.42 -6.26
CA ARG A 244 -11.76 11.70 -7.07
C ARG A 244 -13.12 12.41 -7.14
N ASN A 245 -13.17 13.71 -6.80
CA ASN A 245 -14.33 14.60 -6.83
C ASN A 245 -15.45 14.30 -5.82
N PHE A 246 -15.15 13.59 -4.73
CA PHE A 246 -16.10 13.47 -3.63
C PHE A 246 -16.18 14.81 -2.88
N LYS A 247 -17.40 15.32 -2.70
CA LYS A 247 -17.64 16.56 -1.95
C LYS A 247 -17.41 16.30 -0.46
N ILE A 248 -16.42 16.96 0.11
CA ILE A 248 -16.12 16.87 1.54
C ILE A 248 -16.82 18.02 2.25
N ASN A 249 -17.44 17.75 3.39
CA ASN A 249 -18.05 18.81 4.18
C ASN A 249 -16.96 19.70 4.82
N PRO A 250 -16.91 21.02 4.56
CA PRO A 250 -15.88 21.90 5.11
C PRO A 250 -15.88 21.94 6.65
N LYS A 251 -16.96 21.51 7.32
CA LYS A 251 -17.03 21.42 8.80
C LYS A 251 -15.95 20.50 9.40
N ILE A 252 -15.44 19.52 8.64
CA ILE A 252 -14.37 18.65 9.15
C ILE A 252 -13.05 19.40 9.37
N TYR A 253 -12.91 20.61 8.81
CA TYR A 253 -11.68 21.39 8.85
C TYR A 253 -11.17 21.62 10.28
N VAL A 254 -12.09 21.83 11.25
CA VAL A 254 -11.72 22.01 12.66
C VAL A 254 -11.07 20.75 13.23
N ASP A 255 -11.66 19.58 12.97
CA ASP A 255 -11.10 18.29 13.41
C ASP A 255 -9.75 18.01 12.76
N VAL A 256 -9.60 18.36 11.47
CA VAL A 256 -8.34 18.24 10.73
C VAL A 256 -7.28 19.17 11.34
N CYS A 257 -7.63 20.40 11.70
CA CYS A 257 -6.70 21.33 12.34
C CYS A 257 -6.22 20.87 13.71
N GLU A 258 -7.09 20.23 14.50
CA GLU A 258 -6.69 19.67 15.79
C GLU A 258 -5.64 18.55 15.62
N ALA A 259 -5.74 17.77 14.54
CA ALA A 259 -4.78 16.73 14.21
C ALA A 259 -3.38 17.25 13.80
N LEU A 260 -3.18 18.56 13.62
CA LEU A 260 -1.82 19.14 13.52
C LEU A 260 -1.03 18.99 14.81
N LYS A 261 -1.70 18.81 15.95
CA LYS A 261 -1.08 18.61 17.26
C LYS A 261 -0.76 17.13 17.54
N ASP A 262 -0.96 16.24 16.57
CA ASP A 262 -0.67 14.82 16.74
C ASP A 262 0.81 14.60 17.08
N ASP A 263 1.10 13.65 17.98
CA ASP A 263 2.46 13.32 18.41
C ASP A 263 3.33 12.81 17.24
N TYR A 264 2.71 12.21 16.21
CA TYR A 264 3.42 11.56 15.11
C TYR A 264 3.48 12.41 13.85
N GLU A 265 4.70 12.60 13.34
CA GLU A 265 4.97 13.37 12.13
C GLU A 265 4.21 12.84 10.90
N ILE A 266 4.07 11.52 10.78
CA ILE A 266 3.34 10.88 9.67
C ILE A 266 1.85 11.29 9.62
N VAL A 267 1.27 11.71 10.74
CA VAL A 267 -0.10 12.23 10.78
C VAL A 267 -0.09 13.70 10.39
N ARG A 268 0.76 14.51 11.05
CA ARG A 268 0.87 15.96 10.79
C ARG A 268 1.15 16.27 9.32
N GLN A 269 2.03 15.49 8.67
CA GLN A 269 2.37 15.67 7.25
C GLN A 269 1.14 15.51 6.34
N VAL A 270 0.34 14.46 6.56
CA VAL A 270 -0.86 14.20 5.73
C VAL A 270 -1.97 15.21 6.05
N VAL A 271 -2.10 15.59 7.32
CA VAL A 271 -3.05 16.62 7.76
C VAL A 271 -2.78 17.96 7.07
N LEU A 272 -1.52 18.39 6.96
CA LEU A 272 -1.17 19.62 6.23
C LEU A 272 -1.61 19.59 4.76
N GLU A 273 -1.48 18.44 4.09
CA GLU A 273 -2.00 18.29 2.73
C GLU A 273 -3.52 18.44 2.68
N LEU A 274 -4.25 17.87 3.65
CA LEU A 274 -5.70 17.99 3.71
C LEU A 274 -6.16 19.42 4.03
N ILE A 275 -5.48 20.13 4.94
CA ILE A 275 -5.73 21.54 5.25
C ILE A 275 -5.56 22.39 4.00
N TRP A 276 -4.42 22.24 3.32
CA TRP A 276 -4.17 22.96 2.06
C TRP A 276 -5.26 22.66 1.03
N LEU A 277 -5.66 21.41 0.89
CA LEU A 277 -6.69 21.00 -0.06
C LEU A 277 -8.06 21.59 0.28
N LEU A 278 -8.48 21.59 1.55
CA LEU A 278 -9.73 22.22 2.00
C LEU A 278 -9.68 23.75 1.83
N GLY A 279 -8.55 24.38 2.14
CA GLY A 279 -8.24 25.80 1.92
C GLY A 279 -8.51 26.25 0.49
N ASN A 280 -8.01 25.50 -0.47
CA ASN A 280 -8.20 25.81 -1.89
C ASN A 280 -9.60 25.47 -2.41
N THR A 281 -10.26 24.48 -1.80
CA THR A 281 -11.57 24.00 -2.26
C THR A 281 -12.72 24.87 -1.75
N TYR A 282 -12.61 25.37 -0.52
CA TYR A 282 -13.63 26.16 0.17
C TYR A 282 -13.07 27.50 0.67
N PRO A 283 -12.45 28.33 -0.19
CA PRO A 283 -11.65 29.47 0.25
C PRO A 283 -12.45 30.51 1.04
N GLU A 284 -13.68 30.80 0.58
CA GLU A 284 -14.56 31.79 1.20
C GLU A 284 -15.41 31.23 2.34
N ASN A 285 -15.27 29.94 2.69
CA ASN A 285 -16.00 29.39 3.82
C ASN A 285 -15.46 29.99 5.12
N GLU A 286 -16.31 30.59 5.93
CA GLU A 286 -15.90 31.16 7.21
C GLU A 286 -15.80 30.08 8.29
N ILE A 287 -14.74 30.17 9.09
CA ILE A 287 -14.51 29.31 10.25
C ILE A 287 -14.27 30.19 11.48
N VAL A 288 -14.71 29.71 12.64
CA VAL A 288 -14.44 30.36 13.92
C VAL A 288 -13.06 29.92 14.39
N VAL A 289 -12.17 30.88 14.65
CA VAL A 289 -10.83 30.57 15.17
C VAL A 289 -10.96 30.01 16.59
N PRO A 290 -10.34 28.84 16.89
CA PRO A 290 -10.42 28.26 18.23
C PRO A 290 -9.96 29.25 19.32
N GLY A 291 -10.87 29.59 20.25
CA GLY A 291 -10.58 30.51 21.36
C GLY A 291 -10.87 31.99 21.06
N SER A 292 -11.53 32.32 19.95
CA SER A 292 -12.01 33.67 19.66
C SER A 292 -13.42 33.65 19.07
N ASP A 293 -14.10 34.80 19.09
CA ASP A 293 -15.38 35.01 18.39
C ASP A 293 -15.17 35.54 16.95
N HIS A 294 -13.93 35.53 16.46
CA HIS A 294 -13.60 36.02 15.13
C HIS A 294 -13.77 34.92 14.08
N GLU A 295 -14.47 35.27 13.01
CA GLU A 295 -14.59 34.48 11.81
C GLU A 295 -13.48 34.87 10.83
N ILE A 296 -12.79 33.87 10.32
CA ILE A 296 -11.75 34.02 9.29
C ILE A 296 -12.11 33.12 8.11
N ARG A 297 -11.73 33.54 6.90
CA ARG A 297 -11.88 32.70 5.71
C ARG A 297 -10.95 31.50 5.82
N LEU A 298 -11.43 30.33 5.40
CA LEU A 298 -10.71 29.07 5.50
C LEU A 298 -9.36 29.12 4.75
N ILE A 299 -9.27 29.83 3.62
CA ILE A 299 -7.99 30.01 2.91
C ILE A 299 -6.95 30.78 3.72
N ASP A 300 -7.38 31.80 4.47
CA ASP A 300 -6.48 32.65 5.24
C ASP A 300 -5.91 31.89 6.45
N ASP A 301 -6.76 31.15 7.19
CA ASP A 301 -6.32 30.29 8.30
C ASP A 301 -5.49 29.09 7.81
N ALA A 302 -5.86 28.47 6.68
CA ALA A 302 -5.09 27.38 6.09
C ALA A 302 -3.67 27.84 5.69
N PHE A 303 -3.53 29.07 5.16
CA PHE A 303 -2.24 29.66 4.84
C PHE A 303 -1.40 29.91 6.09
N GLU A 304 -2.00 30.48 7.15
CA GLU A 304 -1.31 30.71 8.43
C GLU A 304 -0.77 29.40 9.03
N ARG A 305 -1.59 28.35 9.05
CA ARG A 305 -1.19 27.03 9.57
C ARG A 305 -0.09 26.38 8.75
N PHE A 306 -0.11 26.55 7.43
CA PHE A 306 0.93 26.02 6.56
C PHE A 306 2.27 26.73 6.78
N ALA A 307 2.24 28.04 7.06
CA ALA A 307 3.44 28.83 7.33
C ALA A 307 4.03 28.62 8.75
N ALA A 308 3.25 28.05 9.68
CA ALA A 308 3.62 27.86 11.08
C ALA A 308 4.35 26.53 11.37
N VAL A 309 4.46 25.62 10.40
CA VAL A 309 5.16 24.33 10.50
C VAL A 309 6.54 24.41 9.85
#